data_AF-Q1D3F3-F1
#
_entry.id   AF-Q1D3F3-F1
#
_cell.length_a   1.000
_cell.length_b   1.000
_cell.length_c   1.000
_cell.angle_alpha   90.00
_cell.angle_beta   90.00
_cell.angle_gamma   90.00
#
_symmetry.space_group_name_H-M   'P 1'
#
loop_
_entity.id
_entity.type
_entity.pdbx_description
1 polymer ?
#
loop_
_entity_poly.entity_id
_entity_poly.type
_entity_poly.pdbx_seq_one_letter_code
_entity_poly.pdbx_strand_id
1 'polypeptide(L)'
;MTASSEVGQPSPLGLRLVHAVLFVAFAVGVGVASVPEWTHLTQALSQPFHAGEVPRWLVLAGSLLAAVGTARLGWELVRGRSAPLWASGVILLGVMATLAGGRPQGLEQSRSDVAANLELLRVARRVHLLMVHELQSHGETPRSQDAWRAALQKSGASEVRVYTRAFLPVHPQVAWLLSESAVPDPLVPGQLAVHVTPDGVGFSVRLVGLHQGQPALLKDDLGATLVLRGLYNPDLPPPAQSLIPPTP
;
A
#
# COMPACT_ATOMS: atom_id res chain seq x y z
N MET A 1 58.56 22.24 -33.42
CA MET A 1 58.66 21.38 -32.21
C MET A 1 57.37 21.54 -31.42
N THR A 2 56.43 20.61 -31.60
CA THR A 2 55.18 20.56 -30.84
C THR A 2 55.42 19.71 -29.60
N ALA A 3 55.31 20.32 -28.43
CA ALA A 3 55.41 19.64 -27.14
C ALA A 3 54.32 18.56 -27.07
N SER A 4 54.75 17.31 -27.03
CA SER A 4 53.85 16.17 -26.80
C SER A 4 53.41 16.22 -25.34
N SER A 5 52.10 16.10 -25.15
CA SER A 5 51.38 16.15 -23.88
C SER A 5 52.02 15.29 -22.81
N GLU A 6 52.28 15.85 -21.63
CA GLU A 6 52.42 15.08 -20.40
C GLU A 6 51.09 14.36 -20.16
N VAL A 7 51.05 13.08 -20.56
CA VAL A 7 49.98 12.15 -20.20
C VAL A 7 50.06 11.99 -18.68
N GLY A 8 49.06 12.55 -18.00
CA GLY A 8 49.00 12.66 -16.54
C GLY A 8 49.37 11.36 -15.84
N GLN A 9 50.28 11.46 -14.87
CA GLN A 9 50.71 10.31 -14.09
C GLN A 9 49.51 9.59 -13.46
N PRO A 10 49.49 8.25 -13.48
CA PRO A 10 48.45 7.47 -12.82
C PRO A 10 48.37 7.86 -11.34
N SER A 11 47.18 8.22 -10.86
CA SER A 11 46.96 8.62 -9.46
C SER A 11 47.48 7.56 -8.48
N PRO A 12 48.06 7.95 -7.34
CA PRO A 12 48.64 7.00 -6.39
C PRO A 12 47.58 6.05 -5.85
N LEU A 13 47.95 4.78 -5.65
CA LEU A 13 47.03 3.70 -5.26
C LEU A 13 46.24 4.04 -3.98
N GLY A 14 46.88 4.67 -3.00
CA GLY A 14 46.23 5.12 -1.77
C GLY A 14 45.05 6.09 -2.03
N LEU A 15 45.21 7.03 -2.95
CA LEU A 15 44.15 7.97 -3.31
C LEU A 15 42.99 7.27 -4.05
N ARG A 16 43.30 6.25 -4.88
CA ARG A 16 42.27 5.44 -5.53
C ARG A 16 41.47 4.60 -4.53
N LEU A 17 42.13 4.06 -3.51
CA LEU A 17 41.46 3.33 -2.44
C LEU A 17 40.55 4.24 -1.61
N VAL A 18 41.04 5.42 -1.20
CA VAL A 18 40.20 6.39 -0.46
C VAL A 18 38.98 6.81 -1.28
N HIS A 19 39.18 7.11 -2.57
CA HIS A 19 38.08 7.41 -3.50
C HIS A 19 37.10 6.25 -3.59
N ALA A 20 37.58 5.02 -3.82
CA ALA A 20 36.73 3.85 -3.91
C ALA A 20 35.91 3.62 -2.63
N VAL A 21 36.55 3.69 -1.46
CA VAL A 21 35.88 3.52 -0.16
C VAL A 21 34.78 4.55 0.04
N LEU A 22 35.04 5.82 -0.28
CA LEU A 22 34.06 6.89 -0.13
C LEU A 22 32.81 6.65 -1.01
N PHE A 23 33.01 6.33 -2.29
CA PHE A 23 31.89 6.09 -3.21
C PHE A 23 31.14 4.80 -2.92
N VAL A 24 31.84 3.75 -2.45
CA VAL A 24 31.20 2.53 -1.96
C VAL A 24 30.36 2.84 -0.72
N ALA A 25 30.84 3.65 0.23
CA ALA A 25 30.07 4.03 1.41
C ALA A 25 28.76 4.76 1.03
N PHE A 26 28.81 5.67 0.04
CA PHE A 26 27.60 6.30 -0.49
C PHE A 26 26.64 5.30 -1.13
N ALA A 27 27.17 4.37 -1.95
CA ALA A 27 26.36 3.33 -2.58
C ALA A 27 25.71 2.39 -1.56
N VAL A 28 26.41 2.04 -0.49
CA VAL A 28 25.86 1.24 0.63
C VAL A 28 24.70 1.98 1.30
N GLY A 29 24.84 3.28 1.55
CA GLY A 29 23.76 4.10 2.12
C GLY A 29 22.50 4.09 1.25
N VAL A 30 22.67 4.23 -0.07
CA VAL A 30 21.56 4.10 -1.04
C VAL A 30 20.95 2.69 -1.02
N GLY A 31 21.80 1.66 -1.00
CA GLY A 31 21.36 0.27 -0.93
C GLY A 31 20.46 0.02 0.28
N VAL A 32 20.91 0.41 1.48
CA VAL A 32 20.13 0.30 2.72
C VAL A 32 18.81 1.07 2.63
N ALA A 33 18.83 2.30 2.13
CA ALA A 33 17.62 3.12 1.98
C ALA A 33 16.59 2.51 1.00
N SER A 34 17.05 1.70 0.04
CA SER A 34 16.20 1.06 -0.97
C SER A 34 15.61 -0.29 -0.57
N VAL A 35 16.11 -0.92 0.50
CA VAL A 35 15.66 -2.26 0.95
C VAL A 35 14.13 -2.35 1.13
N PRO A 36 13.45 -1.37 1.77
CA PRO A 36 12.00 -1.44 1.92
C PRO A 36 11.24 -1.40 0.59
N GLU A 37 11.76 -0.67 -0.41
CA GLU A 37 11.13 -0.56 -1.73
C GLU A 37 11.29 -1.86 -2.53
N TRP A 38 12.47 -2.48 -2.49
CA TRP A 38 12.69 -3.79 -3.12
C TRP A 38 11.87 -4.90 -2.45
N THR A 39 11.79 -4.87 -1.12
CA THR A 39 10.96 -5.81 -0.36
C THR A 39 9.48 -5.65 -0.71
N HIS A 40 9.00 -4.41 -0.76
CA HIS A 40 7.61 -4.14 -1.16
C HIS A 40 7.34 -4.54 -2.61
N LEU A 41 8.24 -4.22 -3.55
CA LEU A 41 8.10 -4.59 -4.96
C LEU A 41 8.05 -6.12 -5.13
N THR A 42 8.90 -6.86 -4.44
CA THR A 42 8.92 -8.33 -4.51
C THR A 42 7.66 -8.94 -3.89
N GLN A 43 7.15 -8.39 -2.78
CA GLN A 43 5.88 -8.79 -2.19
C GLN A 43 4.71 -8.51 -3.13
N ALA A 44 4.60 -7.28 -3.63
CA ALA A 44 3.55 -6.88 -4.58
C ALA A 44 3.56 -7.73 -5.85
N LEU A 45 4.73 -8.14 -6.33
CA LEU A 45 4.87 -9.01 -7.50
C LEU A 45 4.63 -10.50 -7.22
N SER A 46 4.60 -10.94 -5.96
CA SER A 46 4.37 -12.35 -5.59
C SER A 46 2.96 -12.62 -5.09
N GLN A 47 2.22 -11.59 -4.71
CA GLN A 47 0.86 -11.67 -4.20
C GLN A 47 -0.16 -11.15 -5.24
N PRO A 48 -1.41 -11.62 -5.23
CA PRO A 48 -2.44 -11.11 -6.15
C PRO A 48 -2.86 -9.67 -5.80
N PHE A 49 -2.83 -9.34 -4.50
CA PHE A 49 -3.13 -8.02 -3.97
C PHE A 49 -2.09 -7.61 -2.92
N HIS A 50 -1.95 -6.31 -2.69
CA HIS A 50 -1.08 -5.77 -1.64
C HIS A 50 -1.64 -4.48 -1.04
N ALA A 51 -1.21 -4.16 0.18
CA ALA A 51 -1.53 -2.92 0.86
C ALA A 51 -0.50 -1.82 0.56
N GLY A 52 -0.97 -0.58 0.54
CA GLY A 52 -0.13 0.62 0.46
C GLY A 52 0.27 1.05 -0.94
N GLU A 53 0.81 2.27 -1.02
CA GLU A 53 1.10 2.97 -2.26
C GLU A 53 2.27 2.35 -3.06
N VAL A 54 2.31 2.69 -4.35
CA VAL A 54 3.34 2.26 -5.30
C VAL A 54 4.77 2.49 -4.77
N PRO A 55 5.74 1.63 -5.17
CA PRO A 55 7.13 1.82 -4.83
C PRO A 55 7.65 3.18 -5.30
N ARG A 56 8.57 3.75 -4.53
CA ARG A 56 9.21 5.02 -4.87
C ARG A 56 10.25 4.78 -5.96
N TRP A 57 9.85 4.93 -7.22
CA TRP A 57 10.68 4.61 -8.39
C TRP A 57 12.04 5.32 -8.40
N LEU A 58 12.13 6.55 -7.87
CA LEU A 58 13.40 7.27 -7.76
C LEU A 58 14.40 6.59 -6.82
N VAL A 59 13.92 5.98 -5.73
CA VAL A 59 14.77 5.23 -4.79
C VAL A 59 15.27 3.93 -5.44
N LEU A 60 14.38 3.22 -6.15
CA LEU A 60 14.74 2.02 -6.91
C LEU A 60 15.76 2.34 -8.01
N ALA A 61 15.50 3.35 -8.83
CA ALA A 61 16.43 3.81 -9.86
C ALA A 61 17.77 4.24 -9.27
N GLY A 62 17.73 4.98 -8.14
CA GLY A 62 18.93 5.39 -7.42
C GLY A 62 19.79 4.20 -6.97
N SER A 63 19.15 3.15 -6.45
CA SER A 63 19.83 1.91 -6.06
C SER A 63 20.46 1.15 -7.23
N LEU A 64 19.79 1.11 -8.39
CA LEU A 64 20.33 0.50 -9.61
C LEU A 64 21.55 1.27 -10.13
N LEU A 65 21.47 2.61 -10.16
CA LEU A 65 22.60 3.46 -10.53
C LEU A 65 23.78 3.25 -9.60
N ALA A 66 23.55 3.27 -8.28
CA ALA A 66 24.59 3.03 -7.29
C ALA A 66 25.25 1.64 -7.46
N ALA A 67 24.46 0.60 -7.74
CA ALA A 67 24.96 -0.76 -7.98
C ALA A 67 25.84 -0.84 -9.24
N VAL A 68 25.37 -0.28 -10.36
CA VAL A 68 26.12 -0.24 -11.62
C VAL A 68 27.42 0.54 -11.48
N GLY A 69 27.37 1.72 -10.85
CA GLY A 69 28.56 2.54 -10.59
C GLY A 69 29.57 1.83 -9.70
N THR A 70 29.10 1.14 -8.65
CA THR A 70 29.94 0.37 -7.72
C THR A 70 30.60 -0.82 -8.41
N ALA A 71 29.85 -1.61 -9.18
CA ALA A 71 30.38 -2.74 -9.94
C ALA A 71 31.47 -2.28 -10.92
N ARG A 72 31.23 -1.17 -11.62
CA ARG A 72 32.19 -0.59 -12.56
C ARG A 72 33.46 -0.09 -11.86
N LEU A 73 33.31 0.56 -10.72
CA LEU A 73 34.41 1.10 -9.93
C LEU A 73 35.28 -0.02 -9.35
N GLY A 74 34.66 -1.08 -8.81
CA GLY A 74 35.37 -2.28 -8.35
C GLY A 74 36.13 -2.99 -9.48
N TRP A 75 35.52 -3.08 -10.67
CA TRP A 75 36.17 -3.67 -11.84
C TRP A 75 37.44 -2.93 -12.29
N GLU A 76 37.43 -1.60 -12.33
CA GLU A 76 38.66 -0.84 -12.62
C GLU A 76 39.71 -0.98 -11.52
N LEU A 77 39.27 -1.03 -10.26
CA LEU A 77 40.18 -1.20 -9.12
C LEU A 77 40.94 -2.54 -9.22
N VAL A 78 40.22 -3.63 -9.54
CA VAL A 78 40.81 -4.96 -9.77
C VAL A 78 41.78 -4.96 -10.96
N ARG A 79 41.50 -4.17 -12.00
CA ARG A 79 42.38 -3.99 -13.16
C ARG A 79 43.55 -3.03 -12.91
N GLY A 80 43.68 -2.46 -11.72
CA GLY A 80 44.73 -1.50 -11.39
C GLY A 80 44.62 -0.17 -12.15
N ARG A 81 43.46 0.15 -12.70
CA ARG A 81 43.19 1.36 -13.48
C ARG A 81 42.49 2.41 -12.60
N SER A 82 42.61 3.67 -12.98
CA SER A 82 41.88 4.75 -12.31
C SER A 82 40.38 4.61 -12.60
N ALA A 83 39.55 4.70 -11.55
CA ALA A 83 38.10 4.65 -11.72
C ALA A 83 37.64 5.77 -12.67
N PRO A 84 36.79 5.48 -13.66
CA PRO A 84 36.34 6.50 -14.57
C PRO A 84 35.41 7.46 -13.81
N LEU A 85 35.58 8.77 -14.06
CA LEU A 85 34.80 9.81 -13.39
C LEU A 85 33.29 9.61 -13.55
N TRP A 86 32.85 9.07 -14.70
CA TRP A 86 31.44 8.77 -14.92
C TRP A 86 30.87 7.76 -13.94
N ALA A 87 31.65 6.76 -13.48
CA ALA A 87 31.16 5.76 -12.52
C ALA A 87 30.87 6.40 -11.16
N SER A 88 31.72 7.36 -10.77
CA SER A 88 31.53 8.16 -9.55
C SER A 88 30.33 9.09 -9.69
N GLY A 89 30.19 9.73 -10.86
CA GLY A 89 29.01 10.54 -11.20
C GLY A 89 27.69 9.76 -11.16
N VAL A 90 27.69 8.51 -11.64
CA VAL A 90 26.52 7.62 -11.58
C VAL A 90 26.13 7.29 -10.14
N ILE A 91 27.09 7.03 -9.25
CA ILE A 91 26.82 6.80 -7.82
C ILE A 91 26.21 8.06 -7.19
N LEU A 92 26.77 9.24 -7.46
CA LEU A 92 26.22 10.50 -6.95
C LEU A 92 24.82 10.78 -7.47
N LEU A 93 24.55 10.49 -8.75
CA LEU A 93 23.21 10.58 -9.31
C LEU A 93 22.24 9.64 -8.57
N GLY A 94 22.70 8.43 -8.23
CA GLY A 94 21.93 7.48 -7.43
C GLY A 94 21.61 7.98 -6.02
N VAL A 95 22.59 8.62 -5.36
CA VAL A 95 22.38 9.29 -4.06
C VAL A 95 21.35 10.40 -4.19
N MET A 96 21.50 11.28 -5.18
CA MET A 96 20.57 12.40 -5.39
C MET A 96 19.14 11.92 -5.71
N ALA A 97 18.99 10.88 -6.54
CA ALA A 97 17.70 10.28 -6.83
C ALA A 97 17.05 9.68 -5.57
N THR A 98 17.83 9.03 -4.73
CA THR A 98 17.35 8.44 -3.47
C THR A 98 16.91 9.51 -2.47
N LEU A 99 17.66 10.61 -2.36
CA LEU A 99 17.30 11.75 -1.53
C LEU A 99 16.05 12.46 -2.05
N ALA A 100 15.94 12.65 -3.36
CA ALA A 100 14.76 13.22 -4.01
C ALA A 100 13.51 12.34 -3.85
N GLY A 101 13.69 11.02 -3.70
CA GLY A 101 12.62 10.06 -3.39
C GLY A 101 12.05 10.17 -1.96
N GLY A 102 12.56 11.07 -1.12
CA GLY A 102 11.97 11.39 0.19
C GLY A 102 12.31 10.41 1.31
N ARG A 103 11.81 10.71 2.52
CA ARG A 103 12.05 9.90 3.73
C ARG A 103 11.04 8.77 3.88
N PRO A 104 11.45 7.60 4.41
CA PRO A 104 10.58 6.42 4.53
C PRO A 104 9.59 6.47 5.71
N GLN A 105 9.34 7.63 6.31
CA GLN A 105 8.55 7.71 7.55
C GLN A 105 7.12 7.20 7.35
N GLY A 106 6.71 6.21 8.16
CA GLY A 106 5.35 5.64 8.14
C GLY A 106 5.04 4.65 7.01
N LEU A 107 6.00 4.35 6.13
CA LEU A 107 5.77 3.46 4.97
C LEU A 107 5.40 2.03 5.36
N GLU A 108 6.02 1.47 6.40
CA GLU A 108 5.72 0.10 6.82
C GLU A 108 4.30 -0.01 7.38
N GLN A 109 3.86 1.01 8.11
CA GLN A 109 2.52 1.03 8.68
C GLN A 109 1.46 1.22 7.58
N SER A 110 1.72 2.11 6.60
CA SER A 110 0.79 2.34 5.48
C SER A 110 0.73 1.17 4.48
N ARG A 111 1.79 0.36 4.38
CA ARG A 111 1.88 -0.84 3.52
C ARG A 111 1.49 -2.14 4.23
N SER A 112 0.96 -2.06 5.45
CA SER A 112 0.54 -3.24 6.20
C SER A 112 -0.89 -3.66 5.85
N ASP A 113 -1.11 -4.99 5.72
CA ASP A 113 -2.45 -5.57 5.57
C ASP A 113 -3.38 -5.15 6.72
N VAL A 114 -2.82 -5.05 7.93
CA VAL A 114 -3.56 -4.61 9.13
C VAL A 114 -4.10 -3.19 8.96
N ALA A 115 -3.27 -2.24 8.52
CA ALA A 115 -3.73 -0.87 8.31
C ALA A 115 -4.80 -0.80 7.20
N ALA A 116 -4.61 -1.52 6.09
CA ALA A 116 -5.62 -1.58 5.03
C ALA A 116 -6.95 -2.16 5.54
N ASN A 117 -6.91 -3.25 6.31
CA ASN A 117 -8.09 -3.87 6.90
C ASN A 117 -8.82 -2.96 7.89
N LEU A 118 -8.07 -2.19 8.69
CA LEU A 118 -8.65 -1.21 9.62
C LEU A 118 -9.37 -0.08 8.87
N GLU A 119 -8.82 0.42 7.77
CA GLU A 119 -9.53 1.42 6.95
C GLU A 119 -10.79 0.84 6.31
N LEU A 120 -10.72 -0.38 5.76
CA LEU A 120 -11.90 -1.07 5.24
C LEU A 120 -12.97 -1.24 6.32
N LEU A 121 -12.57 -1.61 7.53
CA LEU A 121 -13.48 -1.73 8.67
C LEU A 121 -14.12 -0.39 9.07
N ARG A 122 -13.36 0.71 9.03
CA ARG A 122 -13.92 2.05 9.29
C ARG A 122 -14.95 2.47 8.24
N VAL A 123 -14.69 2.17 6.97
CA VAL A 123 -15.64 2.38 5.86
C VAL A 123 -16.90 1.55 6.09
N ALA A 124 -16.76 0.25 6.35
CA ALA A 124 -17.91 -0.62 6.60
C ALA A 124 -18.70 -0.26 7.85
N ARG A 125 -18.03 0.18 8.92
CA ARG A 125 -18.71 0.69 10.12
C ARG A 125 -19.56 1.91 9.78
N ARG A 126 -19.07 2.85 8.97
CA ARG A 126 -19.85 4.01 8.52
C ARG A 126 -21.06 3.59 7.69
N VAL A 127 -20.91 2.65 6.74
CA VAL A 127 -22.03 2.08 5.98
C VAL A 127 -23.05 1.40 6.90
N HIS A 128 -22.56 0.59 7.84
CA HIS A 128 -23.40 -0.10 8.83
C HIS A 128 -24.22 0.89 9.65
N LEU A 129 -23.61 1.95 10.17
CA LEU A 129 -24.32 2.98 10.94
C LEU A 129 -25.37 3.73 10.12
N LEU A 130 -25.09 4.03 8.84
CA LEU A 130 -26.09 4.60 7.92
C LEU A 130 -27.28 3.66 7.74
N MET A 131 -27.04 2.37 7.55
CA MET A 131 -28.11 1.38 7.35
C MET A 131 -28.88 1.06 8.62
N VAL A 132 -28.22 1.07 9.79
CA VAL A 132 -28.91 1.00 11.08
C VAL A 132 -29.83 2.22 11.25
N HIS A 133 -29.36 3.42 10.88
CA HIS A 133 -30.21 4.61 10.93
C HIS A 133 -31.44 4.48 10.02
N GLU A 134 -31.29 4.00 8.78
CA GLU A 134 -32.41 3.71 7.88
C GLU A 134 -33.39 2.69 8.49
N LEU A 135 -32.85 1.59 9.03
CA LEU A 135 -33.64 0.52 9.66
C LEU A 135 -34.45 1.02 10.86
N GLN A 136 -33.86 1.85 11.72
CA GLN A 136 -34.57 2.38 12.89
C GLN A 136 -35.57 3.48 12.53
N SER A 137 -35.27 4.31 11.52
CA SER A 137 -36.15 5.39 11.08
C SER A 137 -37.37 4.90 10.31
N HIS A 138 -37.23 3.85 9.50
CA HIS A 138 -38.28 3.35 8.61
C HIS A 138 -38.85 1.99 9.00
N GLY A 139 -38.26 1.31 9.99
CA GLY A 139 -38.64 -0.06 10.38
C GLY A 139 -38.14 -1.15 9.43
N GLU A 140 -37.55 -0.77 8.29
CA GLU A 140 -36.97 -1.70 7.31
C GLU A 140 -35.66 -1.14 6.73
N THR A 141 -34.75 -2.06 6.36
CA THR A 141 -33.52 -1.73 5.64
C THR A 141 -33.78 -1.77 4.13
N PRO A 142 -33.21 -0.82 3.35
CA PRO A 142 -33.31 -0.87 1.90
C PRO A 142 -32.84 -2.20 1.31
N ARG A 143 -33.71 -2.85 0.52
CA ARG A 143 -33.41 -4.10 -0.20
C ARG A 143 -32.77 -3.86 -1.58
N SER A 144 -32.65 -2.60 -2.01
CA SER A 144 -32.03 -2.24 -3.28
C SER A 144 -30.51 -2.14 -3.14
N GLN A 145 -29.78 -2.83 -4.02
CA GLN A 145 -28.31 -2.75 -4.04
C GLN A 145 -27.81 -1.31 -4.25
N ASP A 146 -28.56 -0.49 -4.99
CA ASP A 146 -28.19 0.92 -5.26
C ASP A 146 -28.15 1.77 -4.00
N ALA A 147 -29.05 1.56 -3.04
CA ALA A 147 -29.03 2.28 -1.76
C ALA A 147 -27.76 1.97 -0.96
N TRP A 148 -27.31 0.71 -0.99
CA TRP A 148 -26.08 0.28 -0.35
C TRP A 148 -24.83 0.84 -1.05
N ARG A 149 -24.82 0.88 -2.38
CA ARG A 149 -23.74 1.53 -3.14
C ARG A 149 -23.68 3.03 -2.83
N ALA A 150 -24.83 3.70 -2.73
CA ALA A 150 -24.90 5.10 -2.35
C ALA A 150 -24.38 5.34 -0.91
N ALA A 151 -24.72 4.47 0.04
CA ALA A 151 -24.18 4.54 1.39
C ALA A 151 -22.68 4.31 1.45
N LEU A 152 -22.16 3.37 0.64
CA LEU A 152 -20.73 3.16 0.50
C LEU A 152 -20.01 4.40 -0.04
N GLN A 153 -20.57 5.06 -1.06
CA GLN A 153 -20.04 6.33 -1.58
C GLN A 153 -20.04 7.43 -0.51
N LYS A 154 -21.15 7.61 0.22
CA LYS A 154 -21.25 8.59 1.32
C LYS A 154 -20.28 8.32 2.47
N SER A 155 -19.88 7.06 2.66
CA SER A 155 -18.98 6.66 3.74
C SER A 155 -17.51 7.04 3.52
N GLY A 156 -17.16 7.75 2.44
CA GLY A 156 -15.78 8.15 2.16
C GLY A 156 -14.90 7.01 1.64
N ALA A 157 -15.50 6.07 0.90
CA ALA A 157 -14.80 4.94 0.26
C ALA A 157 -13.82 5.35 -0.87
N SER A 158 -13.53 6.65 -1.02
CA SER A 158 -12.62 7.18 -2.03
C SER A 158 -11.14 6.93 -1.72
N GLU A 159 -10.78 6.71 -0.45
CA GLU A 159 -9.40 6.41 -0.08
C GLU A 159 -9.03 4.95 -0.42
N VAL A 160 -8.26 4.78 -1.48
CA VAL A 160 -7.72 3.48 -1.89
C VAL A 160 -6.51 3.13 -1.05
N ARG A 161 -6.53 1.94 -0.43
CA ARG A 161 -5.38 1.37 0.32
C ARG A 161 -4.94 0.01 -0.19
N VAL A 162 -5.73 -0.61 -1.06
CA VAL A 162 -5.46 -1.93 -1.62
C VAL A 162 -5.25 -1.80 -3.12
N TYR A 163 -4.25 -2.50 -3.62
CA TYR A 163 -3.90 -2.52 -5.03
C TYR A 163 -3.72 -3.96 -5.50
N THR A 164 -3.93 -4.16 -6.79
CA THR A 164 -3.59 -5.42 -7.47
C THR A 164 -2.08 -5.54 -7.66
N ARG A 165 -1.61 -6.73 -8.06
CA ARG A 165 -0.21 -6.95 -8.51
C ARG A 165 0.29 -5.94 -9.56
N ALA A 166 -0.61 -5.40 -10.38
CA ALA A 166 -0.29 -4.40 -11.41
C ALA A 166 -0.33 -2.96 -10.87
N PHE A 167 -0.40 -2.79 -9.54
CA PHE A 167 -0.58 -1.50 -8.87
C PHE A 167 -1.86 -0.75 -9.26
N LEU A 168 -2.87 -1.46 -9.78
CA LEU A 168 -4.19 -0.87 -10.03
C LEU A 168 -4.99 -0.78 -8.72
N PRO A 169 -5.62 0.37 -8.43
CA PRO A 169 -6.40 0.56 -7.21
C PRO A 169 -7.59 -0.39 -7.16
N VAL A 170 -7.83 -0.99 -5.99
CA VAL A 170 -9.03 -1.80 -5.71
C VAL A 170 -9.95 -0.99 -4.81
N HIS A 171 -11.05 -0.51 -5.37
CA HIS A 171 -12.04 0.28 -4.64
C HIS A 171 -12.99 -0.60 -3.83
N PRO A 172 -13.43 -0.15 -2.64
CA PRO A 172 -14.49 -0.83 -1.90
C PRO A 172 -15.74 -0.97 -2.76
N GLN A 173 -16.42 -2.12 -2.66
CA GLN A 173 -17.59 -2.43 -3.47
C GLN A 173 -18.61 -3.27 -2.72
N VAL A 174 -19.88 -3.22 -3.13
CA VAL A 174 -20.96 -4.01 -2.53
C VAL A 174 -21.10 -5.34 -3.27
N ALA A 175 -20.95 -6.45 -2.56
CA ALA A 175 -21.29 -7.79 -3.03
C ALA A 175 -22.64 -8.21 -2.41
N TRP A 176 -23.67 -8.36 -3.23
CA TRP A 176 -25.01 -8.73 -2.75
C TRP A 176 -25.12 -10.24 -2.58
N LEU A 177 -25.60 -10.69 -1.42
CA LEU A 177 -25.74 -12.09 -1.06
C LEU A 177 -27.21 -12.49 -0.95
N LEU A 178 -27.53 -13.69 -1.45
CA LEU A 178 -28.89 -14.24 -1.42
C LEU A 178 -29.27 -14.86 -0.07
N SER A 179 -28.29 -15.23 0.75
CA SER A 179 -28.51 -15.82 2.07
C SER A 179 -27.46 -15.34 3.05
N GLU A 180 -27.78 -15.43 4.34
CA GLU A 180 -26.82 -15.09 5.39
C GLU A 180 -25.61 -16.02 5.33
N SER A 181 -25.73 -17.31 5.01
CA SER A 181 -24.60 -18.25 4.96
C SER A 181 -23.73 -18.12 3.71
N ALA A 182 -24.16 -17.38 2.69
CA ALA A 182 -23.41 -17.24 1.44
C ALA A 182 -22.09 -16.47 1.62
N VAL A 183 -21.13 -16.78 0.76
CA VAL A 183 -19.82 -16.11 0.68
C VAL A 183 -19.68 -15.56 -0.74
N PRO A 184 -19.14 -14.34 -0.93
CA PRO A 184 -18.86 -13.82 -2.27
C PRO A 184 -17.90 -14.74 -3.03
N ASP A 185 -18.19 -14.98 -4.30
CA ASP A 185 -17.28 -15.66 -5.23
C ASP A 185 -17.22 -14.87 -6.55
N PRO A 186 -16.06 -14.30 -6.93
CA PRO A 186 -14.77 -14.35 -6.24
C PRO A 186 -14.70 -13.41 -5.03
N LEU A 187 -13.83 -13.76 -4.07
CA LEU A 187 -13.42 -12.85 -3.00
C LEU A 187 -12.51 -11.75 -3.57
N VAL A 188 -12.91 -10.49 -3.38
CA VAL A 188 -12.12 -9.32 -3.76
C VAL A 188 -11.96 -8.42 -2.53
N PRO A 189 -10.74 -7.97 -2.18
CA PRO A 189 -10.54 -7.09 -1.03
C PRO A 189 -11.38 -5.80 -1.16
N GLY A 190 -11.94 -5.35 -0.05
CA GLY A 190 -12.85 -4.20 -0.02
C GLY A 190 -14.30 -4.52 -0.39
N GLN A 191 -14.64 -5.80 -0.64
CA GLN A 191 -16.04 -6.20 -0.75
C GLN A 191 -16.75 -6.11 0.61
N LEU A 192 -17.86 -5.39 0.62
CA LEU A 192 -18.89 -5.46 1.64
C LEU A 192 -19.93 -6.47 1.17
N ALA A 193 -19.88 -7.67 1.73
CA ALA A 193 -20.82 -8.74 1.43
C ALA A 193 -22.10 -8.53 2.26
N VAL A 194 -23.16 -8.09 1.59
CA VAL A 194 -24.41 -7.65 2.22
C VAL A 194 -25.50 -8.69 1.98
N HIS A 195 -26.15 -9.11 3.05
CA HIS A 195 -27.40 -9.84 3.01
C HIS A 195 -28.46 -9.08 3.82
N VAL A 196 -29.62 -8.86 3.24
CA VAL A 196 -30.80 -8.27 3.90
C VAL A 196 -31.85 -9.37 4.00
N THR A 197 -32.48 -9.49 5.17
CA THR A 197 -33.53 -10.49 5.37
C THR A 197 -34.72 -10.24 4.43
N PRO A 198 -35.49 -11.28 4.04
CA PRO A 198 -36.60 -11.11 3.08
C PRO A 198 -37.66 -10.08 3.52
N ASP A 199 -37.88 -10.00 4.83
CA ASP A 199 -38.78 -9.06 5.52
C ASP A 199 -38.18 -7.67 5.75
N GLY A 200 -36.88 -7.47 5.48
CA GLY A 200 -36.20 -6.18 5.58
C GLY A 200 -35.89 -5.71 7.01
N VAL A 201 -36.31 -6.44 8.04
CA VAL A 201 -36.12 -6.05 9.45
C VAL A 201 -34.73 -6.36 10.01
N GLY A 202 -33.86 -6.96 9.18
CA GLY A 202 -32.48 -7.25 9.54
C GLY A 202 -31.55 -7.28 8.35
N PHE A 203 -30.27 -7.11 8.64
CA PHE A 203 -29.20 -7.26 7.66
C PHE A 203 -27.91 -7.75 8.32
N SER A 204 -27.03 -8.31 7.50
CA SER A 204 -25.69 -8.70 7.87
C SER A 204 -24.70 -8.21 6.82
N VAL A 205 -23.57 -7.68 7.27
CA VAL A 205 -22.44 -7.26 6.43
C VAL A 205 -21.21 -8.01 6.87
N ARG A 206 -20.56 -8.69 5.92
CA ARG A 206 -19.21 -9.26 6.08
C ARG A 206 -18.23 -8.48 5.23
N LEU A 207 -16.99 -8.44 5.67
CA LEU A 207 -15.93 -7.74 4.95
C LEU A 207 -14.91 -8.71 4.41
N VAL A 208 -14.51 -8.48 3.17
CA VAL A 208 -13.32 -9.10 2.59
C VAL A 208 -12.16 -8.12 2.73
N GLY A 209 -11.13 -8.51 3.48
CA GLY A 209 -9.89 -7.78 3.61
C GLY A 209 -8.72 -8.53 2.97
N LEU A 210 -7.52 -8.23 3.44
CA LEU A 210 -6.27 -8.87 3.05
C LEU A 210 -5.70 -9.71 4.19
N HIS A 211 -5.19 -10.88 3.83
CA HIS A 211 -4.35 -11.70 4.71
C HIS A 211 -3.17 -12.24 3.90
N GLN A 212 -1.98 -11.71 4.14
CA GLN A 212 -0.76 -12.06 3.41
C GLN A 212 -0.93 -11.87 1.89
N GLY A 213 -1.57 -10.76 1.51
CA GLY A 213 -1.89 -10.42 0.11
C GLY A 213 -2.98 -11.28 -0.55
N GLN A 214 -3.58 -12.22 0.18
CA GLN A 214 -4.74 -12.99 -0.28
C GLN A 214 -6.05 -12.35 0.20
N PRO A 215 -7.12 -12.34 -0.63
CA PRO A 215 -8.42 -11.89 -0.18
C PRO A 215 -9.01 -12.88 0.82
N ALA A 216 -9.42 -12.39 1.98
CA ALA A 216 -10.00 -13.23 3.02
C ALA A 216 -11.11 -12.49 3.77
N LEU A 217 -12.10 -13.23 4.26
CA LEU A 217 -13.08 -12.67 5.18
C LEU A 217 -12.37 -12.22 6.47
N LEU A 218 -12.64 -10.99 6.89
CA LEU A 218 -12.10 -10.46 8.14
C LEU A 218 -12.59 -11.30 9.31
N LYS A 219 -11.69 -11.52 10.27
CA LYS A 219 -11.95 -12.29 11.49
C LYS A 219 -11.86 -11.38 12.71
N ASP A 220 -12.61 -11.72 13.75
CA ASP A 220 -12.46 -11.13 15.08
C ASP A 220 -11.27 -11.74 15.85
N ASP A 221 -11.06 -11.26 17.06
CA ASP A 221 -9.96 -11.70 17.94
C ASP A 221 -10.09 -13.18 18.36
N LEU A 222 -11.27 -13.78 18.20
CA LEU A 222 -11.56 -15.19 18.48
C LEU A 222 -11.39 -16.08 17.23
N GLY A 223 -11.05 -15.48 16.08
CA GLY A 223 -10.88 -16.17 14.81
C GLY A 223 -12.19 -16.48 14.08
N ALA A 224 -13.33 -16.01 14.58
CA ALA A 224 -14.63 -16.11 13.90
C ALA A 224 -14.75 -15.01 12.83
N THR A 225 -15.55 -15.26 11.78
CA THR A 225 -15.79 -14.24 10.76
C THR A 225 -16.47 -13.03 11.37
N LEU A 226 -15.91 -11.85 11.14
CA LEU A 226 -16.48 -10.59 11.56
C LEU A 226 -17.76 -10.31 10.77
N VAL A 227 -18.89 -10.22 11.49
CA VAL A 227 -20.20 -9.91 10.91
C VAL A 227 -20.79 -8.70 11.62
N LEU A 228 -21.07 -7.64 10.86
CA LEU A 228 -21.81 -6.48 11.36
C LEU A 228 -23.30 -6.73 11.11
N ARG A 229 -24.08 -6.87 12.18
CA ARG A 229 -25.52 -7.17 12.11
C ARG A 229 -26.34 -5.97 12.53
N GLY A 230 -27.34 -5.62 11.73
CA GLY A 230 -28.40 -4.70 12.12
C GLY A 230 -29.70 -5.46 12.30
N LEU A 231 -30.39 -5.23 13.41
CA LEU A 231 -31.72 -5.76 13.67
C LEU A 231 -32.60 -4.61 14.15
N TYR A 232 -33.83 -4.55 13.66
CA TYR A 232 -34.80 -3.58 14.15
C TYR A 232 -35.11 -3.84 15.62
N ASN A 233 -35.13 -2.80 16.44
CA ASN A 233 -35.52 -2.89 17.85
C ASN A 233 -36.55 -1.79 18.14
N PRO A 234 -37.83 -2.15 18.32
CA PRO A 234 -38.91 -1.18 18.52
C PRO A 234 -38.80 -0.39 19.83
N ASP A 235 -38.01 -0.89 20.80
CA ASP A 235 -37.86 -0.25 22.12
C ASP A 235 -36.77 0.82 22.14
N LEU A 236 -36.03 1.01 21.04
CA LEU A 236 -35.01 2.06 20.96
C LEU A 236 -35.65 3.42 20.68
N PRO A 237 -35.22 4.49 21.38
CA PRO A 237 -35.64 5.84 21.01
C PRO A 237 -35.19 6.17 19.57
N PRO A 238 -35.92 7.04 18.84
CA PRO A 238 -35.57 7.42 17.49
C PRO A 238 -34.10 7.87 17.43
N PRO A 239 -33.35 7.51 16.38
CA PRO A 239 -31.96 7.89 16.26
C PRO A 239 -31.85 9.42 16.30
N ALA A 240 -31.15 9.95 17.31
CA ALA A 240 -30.82 11.37 17.36
C ALA A 240 -30.11 11.75 16.05
N GLN A 241 -30.48 12.89 15.45
CA GLN A 241 -29.81 13.42 14.27
C GLN A 241 -28.31 13.54 14.57
N SER A 242 -27.55 12.56 14.12
CA SER A 242 -26.10 12.57 14.29
C SER A 242 -25.57 13.63 13.32
N LEU A 243 -25.21 14.78 13.89
CA LEU A 243 -24.27 15.71 13.29
C LEU A 243 -22.99 14.90 13.06
N ILE A 244 -22.82 14.37 11.85
CA ILE A 244 -21.53 13.87 11.39
C ILE A 244 -20.59 15.07 11.54
N PRO A 245 -19.61 15.05 12.45
CA PRO A 245 -18.70 16.17 12.56
C PRO A 245 -17.99 16.32 11.21
N PRO A 246 -17.92 17.55 10.63
CA PRO A 246 -17.03 17.77 9.50
C PRO A 246 -15.61 17.46 9.98
N THR A 247 -14.92 16.57 9.28
CA THR A 247 -13.52 16.28 9.55
C THR A 247 -12.66 17.55 9.35
N PRO A 248 -11.61 17.76 10.16
CA PRO A 248 -10.51 18.66 9.81
C PRO A 248 -9.72 18.14 8.59
#